data_AF-A0A8J4TWW4-F1
#
_entry.id   AF-A0A8J4TWW4-F1
#
_cell.length_a   1.000
_cell.length_b   1.000
_cell.length_c   1.000
_cell.angle_alpha   90.00
_cell.angle_beta   90.00
_cell.angle_gamma   90.00
#
_symmetry.space_group_name_H-M   'P 1'
#
loop_
_entity.id
_entity.type
_entity.pdbx_description
1 polymer ?
#
loop_
_entity_poly.entity_id
_entity_poly.type
_entity_poly.pdbx_seq_one_letter_code
_entity_poly.pdbx_strand_id
1 'polypeptide(L)'
;MHPQIRLSSILAICCLLFAPLLRAQENPLNDPDLKEMLKEAQEMQKEAKELQKQNPTSPDTKKKLAEMLSQAKEEEARQEEQEKREKEKVQTALKKQLEAPGQVVLPDWTPATPEFKAAGAPARKIVDDEVKIVQTGTSSLTPEKIADSWQAAATAANNLNQSLNKINVNGKITRILFLSTRTDPRQEVELEASREPDSKITQVEISLPLPKPNIERE
;
A
#
# COMPACT_ATOMS: atom_id res chain seq x y z
N MET A 1 25.51 49.26 -15.53
CA MET A 1 24.04 49.28 -15.64
C MET A 1 23.59 47.95 -16.23
N HIS A 2 22.95 47.10 -15.41
CA HIS A 2 22.39 45.80 -15.80
C HIS A 2 21.03 45.96 -16.49
N PRO A 3 20.66 45.02 -17.38
CA PRO A 3 19.66 44.04 -16.96
C PRO A 3 19.95 42.62 -17.49
N GLN A 4 20.23 41.69 -16.57
CA GLN A 4 20.39 40.25 -16.80
C GLN A 4 19.50 39.48 -15.79
N ILE A 5 18.21 39.84 -15.73
CA ILE A 5 17.26 39.20 -14.79
C ILE A 5 15.85 39.21 -15.39
N ARG A 6 15.57 38.45 -16.46
CA ARG A 6 14.17 38.10 -16.86
C ARG A 6 13.98 36.78 -17.62
N LEU A 7 15.02 35.96 -17.81
CA LEU A 7 14.90 34.67 -18.52
C LEU A 7 14.98 33.43 -17.60
N SER A 8 15.42 33.60 -16.35
CA SER A 8 15.65 32.49 -15.43
C SER A 8 14.44 32.12 -14.56
N SER A 9 13.36 32.92 -14.55
CA SER A 9 12.18 32.68 -13.68
C SER A 9 11.07 31.86 -14.32
N ILE A 10 11.11 31.56 -15.62
CA ILE A 10 10.06 30.76 -16.28
C ILE A 10 10.44 29.27 -16.32
N LEU A 11 11.73 28.94 -16.30
CA LEU A 11 12.21 27.55 -16.34
C LEU A 11 12.12 26.83 -14.98
N ALA A 12 12.01 27.56 -13.87
CA ALA A 12 11.91 26.97 -12.53
C ALA A 12 10.48 26.53 -12.14
N ILE A 13 9.44 27.02 -12.85
CA ILE A 13 8.04 26.75 -12.49
C ILE A 13 7.52 25.44 -13.14
N CYS A 14 8.08 25.02 -14.29
CA CYS A 14 7.69 23.76 -14.93
C CYS A 14 8.20 22.51 -14.20
N CYS A 15 9.24 22.63 -13.36
CA CYS A 15 9.75 21.49 -12.58
C CYS A 15 8.93 21.17 -11.32
N LEU A 16 7.98 22.03 -10.94
CA LEU A 16 7.15 21.84 -9.74
C LEU A 16 5.78 21.20 -10.03
N LEU A 17 5.42 20.97 -11.29
CA LEU A 17 4.14 20.33 -11.66
C LEU A 17 4.24 18.81 -11.83
N PHE A 18 5.44 18.22 -11.69
CA PHE A 18 5.66 16.76 -11.84
C PHE A 18 6.10 16.05 -10.54
N ALA A 19 5.75 16.59 -9.38
CA ALA A 19 5.74 15.84 -8.13
C ALA A 19 4.66 16.43 -7.22
N PRO A 20 3.52 15.74 -6.99
CA PRO A 20 3.53 14.37 -6.47
C PRO A 20 2.47 13.46 -7.13
N LEU A 21 2.89 12.40 -7.83
CA LEU A 21 1.99 11.27 -8.18
C LEU A 21 2.44 9.94 -7.58
N LEU A 22 3.35 10.00 -6.60
CA LEU A 22 3.60 8.90 -5.67
C LEU A 22 2.72 9.08 -4.44
N ARG A 23 1.45 8.73 -4.57
CA ARG A 23 0.57 8.12 -3.54
C ARG A 23 -0.90 8.28 -3.95
N ALA A 24 -1.43 7.28 -4.64
CA ALA A 24 -2.80 6.84 -4.51
C ALA A 24 -2.91 5.42 -5.07
N GLN A 25 -2.74 4.45 -4.17
CA GLN A 25 -3.18 3.08 -4.35
C GLN A 25 -4.71 3.12 -4.27
N GLU A 26 -5.41 3.03 -5.42
CA GLU A 26 -6.71 2.37 -5.63
C GLU A 26 -7.27 2.72 -7.02
N ASN A 27 -7.40 1.69 -7.86
CA ASN A 27 -8.19 1.60 -9.10
C ASN A 27 -8.47 2.92 -9.89
N PRO A 28 -7.56 3.35 -10.79
CA PRO A 28 -7.52 4.70 -11.36
C PRO A 28 -8.59 5.02 -12.43
N LEU A 29 -9.55 4.13 -12.71
CA LEU A 29 -10.52 4.36 -13.80
C LEU A 29 -11.87 4.96 -13.38
N ASN A 30 -12.15 5.05 -12.07
CA ASN A 30 -13.46 5.47 -11.56
C ASN A 30 -13.45 6.73 -10.69
N ASP A 31 -12.31 7.40 -10.57
CA ASP A 31 -12.22 8.69 -9.89
C ASP A 31 -12.74 9.81 -10.82
N PRO A 32 -13.83 10.53 -10.45
CA PRO A 32 -14.34 11.64 -11.23
C PRO A 32 -13.31 12.78 -11.41
N ASP A 33 -12.44 13.00 -10.42
CA ASP A 33 -11.44 14.06 -10.47
C ASP A 33 -10.33 13.72 -11.49
N LEU A 34 -9.98 12.44 -11.64
CA LEU A 34 -9.02 12.00 -12.65
C LEU A 34 -9.59 12.14 -14.08
N LYS A 35 -10.89 11.90 -14.28
CA LYS A 35 -11.54 12.11 -15.58
C LYS A 35 -11.58 13.59 -15.95
N GLU A 36 -11.81 14.46 -14.98
CA GLU A 36 -11.78 15.91 -15.19
C GLU A 36 -10.36 16.37 -15.53
N MET A 37 -9.35 15.91 -14.79
CA MET A 37 -7.94 16.18 -15.09
C MET A 37 -7.50 15.66 -16.46
N LEU A 38 -7.93 14.46 -16.88
CA LEU A 38 -7.63 13.92 -18.21
C LEU A 38 -8.31 14.73 -19.33
N LYS A 39 -9.53 15.21 -19.07
CA LYS A 39 -10.26 16.08 -20.00
C LYS A 39 -9.59 17.44 -20.11
N GLU A 40 -9.19 18.03 -19.00
CA GLU A 40 -8.45 19.29 -18.96
C GLU A 40 -7.07 19.15 -19.64
N ALA A 41 -6.37 18.05 -19.42
CA ALA A 41 -5.12 17.72 -20.12
C ALA A 41 -5.34 17.55 -21.64
N GLN A 42 -6.44 16.92 -22.06
CA GLN A 42 -6.79 16.82 -23.48
C GLN A 42 -7.20 18.17 -24.08
N GLU A 43 -7.89 19.03 -23.34
CA GLU A 43 -8.26 20.39 -23.77
C GLU A 43 -7.01 21.27 -23.87
N MET A 44 -6.12 21.24 -22.89
CA MET A 44 -4.81 21.88 -22.96
C MET A 44 -3.96 21.37 -24.12
N GLN A 45 -4.01 20.05 -24.42
CA GLN A 45 -3.30 19.48 -25.57
C GLN A 45 -3.91 19.93 -26.91
N LYS A 46 -5.25 20.10 -26.97
CA LYS A 46 -5.93 20.67 -28.13
C LYS A 46 -5.62 22.14 -28.30
N GLU A 47 -5.66 22.94 -27.24
CA GLU A 47 -5.28 24.36 -27.27
C GLU A 47 -3.82 24.55 -27.65
N ALA A 48 -2.90 23.73 -27.13
CA ALA A 48 -1.50 23.74 -27.53
C ALA A 48 -1.32 23.39 -29.03
N LYS A 49 -2.13 22.45 -29.56
CA LYS A 49 -2.18 22.14 -31.00
C LYS A 49 -2.74 23.28 -31.83
N GLU A 50 -3.77 23.99 -31.36
CA GLU A 50 -4.35 25.14 -32.04
C GLU A 50 -3.41 26.36 -32.02
N LEU A 51 -2.72 26.60 -30.90
CA LEU A 51 -1.67 27.62 -30.80
C LEU A 51 -0.48 27.31 -31.73
N GLN A 52 -0.14 26.03 -31.95
CA GLN A 52 0.83 25.59 -32.96
C GLN A 52 0.36 25.77 -34.42
N LYS A 53 -0.95 25.82 -34.68
CA LYS A 53 -1.49 26.11 -36.02
C LYS A 53 -1.43 27.61 -36.34
N GLN A 54 -1.62 28.47 -35.35
CA GLN A 54 -1.58 29.92 -35.52
C GLN A 54 -0.15 30.49 -35.59
N ASN A 55 0.83 29.79 -35.03
CA ASN A 55 2.25 30.14 -35.11
C ASN A 55 3.02 28.91 -35.61
N PRO A 56 3.40 28.83 -36.90
CA PRO A 56 4.08 27.66 -37.43
C PRO A 56 5.44 27.54 -36.73
N THR A 57 5.53 26.63 -35.77
CA THR A 57 6.81 26.21 -35.20
C THR A 57 7.67 25.73 -36.36
N SER A 58 8.93 26.18 -36.41
CA SER A 58 9.85 25.81 -37.48
C SER A 58 9.89 24.28 -37.65
N PRO A 59 10.18 23.77 -38.87
CA PRO A 59 10.33 22.33 -39.09
C PRO A 59 11.23 21.64 -38.05
N ASP A 60 12.27 22.35 -37.59
CA ASP A 60 13.18 21.90 -36.52
C ASP A 60 12.50 21.74 -35.16
N THR A 61 11.59 22.65 -34.78
CA THR A 61 10.88 22.53 -33.50
C THR A 61 9.84 21.42 -33.52
N LYS A 62 9.16 21.19 -34.66
CA LYS A 62 8.24 20.05 -34.83
C LYS A 62 8.98 18.71 -34.77
N LYS A 63 10.16 18.62 -35.41
CA LYS A 63 11.02 17.44 -35.37
C LYS A 63 11.49 17.15 -33.94
N LYS A 64 11.94 18.19 -33.21
CA LYS A 64 12.40 18.05 -31.82
C LYS A 64 11.29 17.61 -30.85
N LEU A 65 10.07 18.12 -31.02
CA LEU A 65 8.92 17.68 -30.23
C LEU A 65 8.52 16.22 -30.52
N ALA A 66 8.52 15.81 -31.79
CA ALA A 66 8.23 14.43 -32.17
C ALA A 66 9.28 13.46 -31.60
N GLU A 67 10.56 13.84 -31.64
CA GLU A 67 11.67 13.07 -31.06
C GLU A 67 11.53 12.94 -29.55
N MET A 68 11.25 14.04 -28.84
CA MET A 68 11.04 14.03 -27.39
C MET A 68 9.83 13.19 -26.97
N LEU A 69 8.72 13.25 -27.72
CA LEU A 69 7.55 12.40 -27.48
C LEU A 69 7.84 10.92 -27.73
N SER A 70 8.66 10.61 -28.74
CA SER A 70 9.09 9.23 -29.01
C SER A 70 9.98 8.70 -27.88
N GLN A 71 10.93 9.51 -27.40
CA GLN A 71 11.78 9.16 -26.27
C GLN A 71 10.99 8.98 -24.98
N ALA A 72 10.00 9.84 -24.71
CA ALA A 72 9.14 9.71 -23.53
C ALA A 72 8.34 8.40 -23.56
N LYS A 73 7.80 8.01 -24.72
CA LYS A 73 7.08 6.73 -24.88
C LYS A 73 8.00 5.52 -24.75
N GLU A 74 9.22 5.61 -25.28
CA GLU A 74 10.21 4.53 -25.14
C GLU A 74 10.66 4.36 -23.69
N GLU A 75 10.86 5.47 -22.97
CA GLU A 75 11.18 5.46 -21.54
C GLU A 75 10.03 4.92 -20.69
N GLU A 76 8.79 5.34 -20.97
CA GLU A 76 7.58 4.82 -20.31
C GLU A 76 7.44 3.31 -20.53
N ALA A 77 7.59 2.84 -21.77
CA ALA A 77 7.56 1.40 -22.07
C ALA A 77 8.67 0.63 -21.33
N ARG A 78 9.88 1.22 -21.20
CA ARG A 78 10.98 0.62 -20.44
C ARG A 78 10.67 0.56 -18.94
N GLN A 79 10.06 1.62 -18.39
CA GLN A 79 9.64 1.66 -16.98
C GLN A 79 8.55 0.64 -16.69
N GLU A 80 7.52 0.55 -17.54
CA GLU A 80 6.46 -0.47 -17.42
C GLU A 80 7.03 -1.89 -17.48
N GLU A 81 7.97 -2.15 -18.39
CA GLU A 81 8.63 -3.45 -18.48
C GLU A 81 9.45 -3.77 -17.22
N GLN A 82 10.16 -2.78 -16.68
CA GLN A 82 10.94 -2.92 -15.46
C GLN A 82 10.03 -3.19 -14.25
N GLU A 83 8.95 -2.43 -14.08
CA GLU A 83 7.97 -2.67 -13.02
C GLU A 83 7.35 -4.07 -13.13
N LYS A 84 7.05 -4.51 -14.34
CA LYS A 84 6.51 -5.86 -14.57
C LYS A 84 7.51 -6.92 -14.11
N ARG A 85 8.78 -6.78 -14.47
CA ARG A 85 9.85 -7.70 -14.03
C ARG A 85 10.02 -7.68 -12.51
N GLU A 86 9.98 -6.52 -11.88
CA GLU A 86 10.09 -6.39 -10.42
C GLU A 86 8.90 -7.02 -9.69
N LYS A 87 7.66 -6.76 -10.16
CA LYS A 87 6.45 -7.39 -9.62
C LYS A 87 6.49 -8.91 -9.76
N GLU A 88 6.99 -9.43 -10.88
CA GLU A 88 7.16 -10.87 -11.10
C GLU A 88 8.20 -11.49 -10.15
N LYS A 89 9.32 -10.81 -9.92
CA LYS A 89 10.34 -11.23 -8.94
C LYS A 89 9.76 -11.27 -7.52
N VAL A 90 9.04 -10.23 -7.11
CA VAL A 90 8.38 -10.17 -5.80
C VAL A 90 7.39 -11.33 -5.65
N GLN A 91 6.48 -11.54 -6.62
CA GLN A 91 5.51 -12.62 -6.56
C GLN A 91 6.16 -14.00 -6.49
N THR A 92 7.24 -14.20 -7.24
CA THR A 92 7.99 -15.46 -7.22
C THR A 92 8.62 -15.70 -5.84
N ALA A 93 9.22 -14.67 -5.25
CA ALA A 93 9.81 -14.75 -3.92
C ALA A 93 8.76 -15.02 -2.83
N LEU A 94 7.57 -14.39 -2.92
CA LEU A 94 6.46 -14.63 -1.99
C LEU A 94 5.92 -16.06 -2.11
N LYS A 95 5.75 -16.59 -3.33
CA LYS A 95 5.34 -17.99 -3.54
C LYS A 95 6.35 -18.97 -2.96
N LYS A 96 7.65 -18.73 -3.20
CA LYS A 96 8.74 -19.53 -2.63
C LYS A 96 8.70 -19.53 -1.10
N GLN A 97 8.43 -18.38 -0.47
CA GLN A 97 8.29 -18.27 0.98
C GLN A 97 7.00 -18.94 1.51
N LEU A 98 5.90 -18.84 0.78
CA LEU A 98 4.64 -19.51 1.11
C LEU A 98 4.81 -21.03 1.18
N GLU A 99 5.54 -21.60 0.22
CA GLU A 99 5.79 -23.04 0.09
C GLU A 99 6.98 -23.54 0.94
N ALA A 100 7.78 -22.64 1.50
CA ALA A 100 8.98 -23.02 2.24
C ALA A 100 8.64 -23.95 3.43
N PRO A 101 9.38 -25.04 3.63
CA PRO A 101 9.16 -25.90 4.79
C PRO A 101 9.43 -25.12 6.08
N GLY A 102 8.65 -25.38 7.14
CA GLY A 102 8.85 -24.78 8.45
C GLY A 102 7.59 -24.76 9.29
N GLN A 103 7.75 -24.41 10.56
CA GLN A 103 6.64 -24.36 11.50
C GLN A 103 5.66 -23.24 11.12
N VAL A 104 4.36 -23.52 11.21
CA VAL A 104 3.28 -22.54 10.97
C VAL A 104 2.53 -22.36 12.28
N VAL A 105 3.14 -21.63 13.20
CA VAL A 105 2.60 -21.35 14.53
C VAL A 105 2.75 -19.87 14.84
N LEU A 106 1.84 -19.37 15.69
CA LEU A 106 1.98 -18.06 16.29
C LEU A 106 3.02 -18.15 17.44
N PRO A 107 3.69 -17.03 17.80
CA PRO A 107 4.66 -17.03 18.89
C PRO A 107 4.02 -17.37 20.23
N ASP A 108 4.75 -18.04 21.13
CA ASP A 108 4.25 -18.46 22.45
C ASP A 108 3.83 -17.28 23.34
N TRP A 109 4.38 -16.09 23.11
CA TRP A 109 4.01 -14.87 23.83
C TRP A 109 2.68 -14.26 23.38
N THR A 110 2.09 -14.75 22.28
CA THR A 110 0.82 -14.26 21.75
C THR A 110 -0.28 -14.45 22.81
N PRO A 111 -1.00 -13.38 23.20
CA PRO A 111 -2.07 -13.51 24.17
C PRO A 111 -3.17 -14.47 23.70
N ALA A 112 -3.74 -15.22 24.65
CA ALA A 112 -4.93 -16.01 24.38
C ALA A 112 -6.13 -15.08 24.08
N THR A 113 -6.84 -15.34 23.00
CA THR A 113 -8.05 -14.59 22.66
C THR A 113 -9.26 -15.20 23.37
N PRO A 114 -9.97 -14.45 24.23
CA PRO A 114 -11.11 -14.98 24.97
C PRO A 114 -12.28 -15.36 24.06
N GLU A 115 -12.91 -16.50 24.36
CA GLU A 115 -14.03 -17.07 23.60
C GLU A 115 -13.76 -17.28 22.11
N PHE A 116 -12.49 -17.31 21.71
CA PHE A 116 -12.09 -17.51 20.33
C PHE A 116 -12.31 -18.96 19.89
N LYS A 117 -13.11 -19.12 18.85
CA LYS A 117 -13.36 -20.38 18.16
C LYS A 117 -12.63 -20.34 16.82
N ALA A 118 -11.45 -20.95 16.79
CA ALA A 118 -10.64 -21.02 15.58
C ALA A 118 -11.39 -21.78 14.48
N ALA A 119 -11.34 -21.25 13.26
CA ALA A 119 -11.87 -21.92 12.06
C ALA A 119 -10.93 -23.02 11.54
N GLY A 120 -9.70 -23.09 12.08
CA GLY A 120 -8.69 -24.08 11.73
C GLY A 120 -7.35 -23.79 12.40
N ALA A 121 -6.34 -24.58 12.05
CA ALA A 121 -4.96 -24.31 12.43
C ALA A 121 -4.42 -23.05 11.72
N PRO A 122 -3.40 -22.37 12.28
CA PRO A 122 -2.71 -21.30 11.58
C PRO A 122 -2.16 -21.78 10.23
N ALA A 123 -2.24 -20.92 9.22
CA ALA A 123 -1.79 -21.22 7.85
C ALA A 123 -1.01 -20.03 7.27
N ARG A 124 -0.05 -20.29 6.39
CA ARG A 124 0.61 -19.20 5.64
C ARG A 124 -0.31 -18.72 4.52
N LYS A 125 -0.38 -17.40 4.33
CA LYS A 125 -1.14 -16.74 3.24
C LYS A 125 -0.37 -15.53 2.75
N ILE A 126 -0.59 -15.15 1.49
CA ILE A 126 -0.11 -13.88 0.94
C ILE A 126 -1.23 -12.85 1.17
N VAL A 127 -0.93 -11.78 1.90
CA VAL A 127 -1.82 -10.65 2.18
C VAL A 127 -1.01 -9.38 1.98
N ASP A 128 -1.49 -8.46 1.12
CA ASP A 128 -0.84 -7.17 0.82
C ASP A 128 0.65 -7.29 0.49
N ASP A 129 1.00 -8.18 -0.45
CA ASP A 129 2.37 -8.47 -0.89
C ASP A 129 3.33 -8.96 0.22
N GLU A 130 2.79 -9.49 1.32
CA GLU A 130 3.56 -10.11 2.40
C GLU A 130 3.04 -11.52 2.70
N VAL A 131 3.94 -12.46 3.03
CA VAL A 131 3.52 -13.76 3.57
C VAL A 131 3.28 -13.61 5.06
N LYS A 132 2.06 -13.89 5.51
CA LYS A 132 1.67 -13.89 6.93
C LYS A 132 1.29 -15.30 7.38
N ILE A 133 1.61 -15.65 8.62
CA ILE A 133 0.93 -16.75 9.31
C ILE A 133 -0.38 -16.19 9.84
N VAL A 134 -1.50 -16.80 9.45
CA VAL A 134 -2.85 -16.31 9.74
C VAL A 134 -3.65 -17.40 10.44
N GLN A 135 -4.30 -17.05 11.55
CA GLN A 135 -5.34 -17.84 12.18
C GLN A 135 -6.64 -17.05 12.22
N THR A 136 -7.69 -17.61 11.64
CA THR A 136 -9.02 -16.98 11.62
C THR A 136 -9.97 -17.73 12.52
N GLY A 137 -11.04 -17.07 12.95
CA GLY A 137 -12.09 -17.66 13.74
C GLY A 137 -13.13 -16.63 14.15
N THR A 138 -13.92 -17.01 15.14
CA THR A 138 -15.03 -16.18 15.62
C THR A 138 -15.03 -16.06 17.13
N SER A 139 -15.69 -15.03 17.66
CA SER A 139 -15.94 -14.87 19.09
C SER A 139 -17.31 -14.26 19.34
N SER A 140 -17.95 -14.65 20.45
CA SER A 140 -19.18 -14.01 20.94
C SER A 140 -18.92 -12.64 21.56
N LEU A 141 -17.69 -12.36 21.97
CA LEU A 141 -17.30 -11.08 22.56
C LEU A 141 -17.24 -9.97 21.51
N THR A 142 -17.55 -8.73 21.92
CA THR A 142 -17.43 -7.57 21.04
C THR A 142 -15.97 -7.32 20.66
N PRO A 143 -15.70 -6.68 19.51
CA PRO A 143 -14.34 -6.28 19.15
C PRO A 143 -13.60 -5.53 20.26
N GLU A 144 -14.30 -4.65 21.00
CA GLU A 144 -13.74 -3.92 22.15
C GLU A 144 -13.25 -4.86 23.24
N LYS A 145 -14.09 -5.80 23.69
CA LYS A 145 -13.73 -6.71 24.78
C LYS A 145 -12.53 -7.59 24.43
N ILE A 146 -12.42 -7.98 23.15
CA ILE A 146 -11.28 -8.76 22.64
C ILE A 146 -10.01 -7.90 22.67
N ALA A 147 -10.07 -6.68 22.14
CA ALA A 147 -8.94 -5.75 22.15
C ALA A 147 -8.49 -5.41 23.59
N ASP A 148 -9.43 -5.09 24.48
CA ASP A 148 -9.14 -4.77 25.89
C ASP A 148 -8.43 -5.94 26.59
N SER A 149 -8.87 -7.19 26.32
CA SER A 149 -8.23 -8.39 26.86
C SER A 149 -6.77 -8.54 26.39
N TRP A 150 -6.50 -8.29 25.11
CA TRP A 150 -5.14 -8.33 24.59
C TRP A 150 -4.27 -7.20 25.14
N GLN A 151 -4.80 -5.98 25.29
CA GLN A 151 -4.08 -4.87 25.90
C GLN A 151 -3.74 -5.15 27.36
N ALA A 152 -4.68 -5.73 28.12
CA ALA A 152 -4.44 -6.13 29.49
C ALA A 152 -3.33 -7.19 29.58
N ALA A 153 -3.36 -8.21 28.71
CA ALA A 153 -2.32 -9.23 28.65
C ALA A 153 -0.95 -8.66 28.28
N ALA A 154 -0.88 -7.77 27.28
CA ALA A 154 0.36 -7.12 26.89
C ALA A 154 0.94 -6.23 27.99
N THR A 155 0.07 -5.50 28.70
CA THR A 155 0.45 -4.69 29.87
C THR A 155 0.99 -5.56 30.99
N ALA A 156 0.34 -6.70 31.28
CA ALA A 156 0.80 -7.65 32.29
C ALA A 156 2.15 -8.29 31.94
N ALA A 157 2.41 -8.56 30.65
CA ALA A 157 3.68 -9.10 30.19
C ALA A 157 4.85 -8.10 30.36
N ASN A 158 4.55 -6.79 30.31
CA ASN A 158 5.49 -5.68 30.53
C ASN A 158 6.75 -5.67 29.62
N ASN A 159 6.78 -6.49 28.58
CA ASN A 159 7.88 -6.64 27.63
C ASN A 159 7.46 -6.47 26.16
N LEU A 160 6.18 -6.11 25.93
CA LEU A 160 5.63 -5.86 24.60
C LEU A 160 5.37 -4.36 24.38
N ASN A 161 5.51 -3.93 23.13
CA ASN A 161 4.91 -2.70 22.63
C ASN A 161 3.49 -2.99 22.15
N GLN A 162 2.61 -2.00 22.22
CA GLN A 162 1.22 -2.13 21.78
C GLN A 162 0.74 -0.88 21.04
N SER A 163 -0.09 -1.08 20.03
CA SER A 163 -0.83 -0.02 19.33
C SER A 163 -2.24 -0.50 18.99
N LEU A 164 -3.26 0.34 19.18
CA LEU A 164 -4.66 0.01 18.93
C LEU A 164 -5.30 1.02 17.98
N ASN A 165 -5.80 0.52 16.86
CA ASN A 165 -6.66 1.26 15.95
C ASN A 165 -8.12 0.93 16.22
N LYS A 166 -8.93 1.97 16.42
CA LYS A 166 -10.38 1.86 16.63
C LYS A 166 -11.09 2.44 15.40
N ILE A 167 -11.74 1.57 14.63
CA ILE A 167 -12.41 1.93 13.39
C ILE A 167 -13.92 1.67 13.55
N ASN A 168 -14.73 2.60 13.07
CA ASN A 168 -16.17 2.42 12.93
C ASN A 168 -16.61 3.04 11.60
N VAL A 169 -17.09 2.21 10.68
CA VAL A 169 -17.53 2.63 9.35
C VAL A 169 -18.88 1.96 9.08
N ASN A 170 -19.91 2.75 8.77
CA ASN A 170 -21.26 2.26 8.48
C ASN A 170 -21.81 1.29 9.55
N GLY A 171 -21.46 1.54 10.83
CA GLY A 171 -21.87 0.68 11.95
C GLY A 171 -21.06 -0.61 12.11
N LYS A 172 -20.18 -0.94 11.16
CA LYS A 172 -19.19 -2.01 11.34
C LYS A 172 -18.11 -1.53 12.30
N ILE A 173 -17.97 -2.26 13.40
CA ILE A 173 -16.97 -2.01 14.43
C ILE A 173 -15.75 -2.86 14.13
N THR A 174 -14.58 -2.24 14.00
CA THR A 174 -13.30 -2.96 13.80
C THR A 174 -12.26 -2.47 14.80
N ARG A 175 -11.55 -3.40 15.44
CA ARG A 175 -10.43 -3.12 16.34
C ARG A 175 -9.22 -3.87 15.80
N ILE A 176 -8.14 -3.13 15.54
CA ILE A 176 -6.88 -3.71 15.08
C ILE A 176 -5.82 -3.40 16.12
N LEU A 177 -5.26 -4.43 16.73
CA LEU A 177 -4.24 -4.31 17.76
C LEU A 177 -2.94 -4.93 17.26
N PHE A 178 -1.85 -4.18 17.36
CA PHE A 178 -0.51 -4.63 17.05
C PHE A 178 0.25 -4.81 18.36
N LEU A 179 0.81 -6.00 18.58
CA LEU A 179 1.72 -6.29 19.68
C LEU A 179 3.08 -6.65 19.12
N SER A 180 4.15 -6.08 19.66
CA SER A 180 5.51 -6.44 19.22
C SER A 180 6.48 -6.64 20.38
N THR A 181 7.47 -7.51 20.19
CA THR A 181 8.58 -7.63 21.14
C THR A 181 9.37 -6.31 21.20
N ARG A 182 10.00 -6.04 22.35
CA ARG A 182 10.90 -4.88 22.54
C ARG A 182 12.35 -5.13 22.18
N THR A 183 12.69 -6.39 21.92
CA THR A 183 14.06 -6.86 21.65
C THR A 183 14.16 -7.41 20.23
N ASP A 184 15.36 -7.29 19.66
CA ASP A 184 15.65 -7.86 18.35
C ASP A 184 15.85 -9.39 18.40
N PRO A 185 15.41 -10.12 17.37
CA PRO A 185 14.63 -9.62 16.23
C PRO A 185 13.20 -9.26 16.66
N ARG A 186 12.72 -8.07 16.25
CA ARG A 186 11.36 -7.64 16.51
C ARG A 186 10.37 -8.59 15.83
N GLN A 187 9.51 -9.21 16.62
CA GLN A 187 8.35 -9.97 16.14
C GLN A 187 7.10 -9.14 16.42
N GLU A 188 6.15 -9.15 15.50
CA GLU A 188 4.88 -8.43 15.62
C GLU A 188 3.73 -9.37 15.34
N VAL A 189 2.69 -9.32 16.17
CA VAL A 189 1.44 -10.04 15.97
C VAL A 189 0.32 -9.01 15.91
N GLU A 190 -0.51 -9.15 14.90
CA GLU A 190 -1.69 -8.34 14.65
C GLU A 190 -2.94 -9.13 15.02
N LEU A 191 -3.86 -8.50 15.74
CA LEU A 191 -5.21 -8.97 15.99
C LEU A 191 -6.18 -8.00 15.31
N GLU A 192 -6.95 -8.49 14.35
CA GLU A 192 -8.11 -7.77 13.83
C GLU A 192 -9.39 -8.45 14.32
N ALA A 193 -10.24 -7.69 15.02
CA ALA A 193 -11.56 -8.10 15.44
C ALA A 193 -12.61 -7.19 14.80
N SER A 194 -13.50 -7.75 13.98
CA SER A 194 -14.53 -6.97 13.28
C SER A 194 -15.94 -7.56 13.46
N ARG A 195 -16.92 -6.67 13.59
CA ARG A 195 -18.32 -7.04 13.77
C ARG A 195 -19.21 -6.13 12.95
N GLU A 196 -20.00 -6.73 12.07
CA GLU A 196 -21.05 -6.05 11.31
C GLU A 196 -22.16 -5.52 12.25
N PRO A 197 -22.84 -4.41 11.90
CA PRO A 197 -23.74 -3.68 12.81
C PRO A 197 -24.84 -4.54 13.46
N ASP A 198 -25.38 -5.52 12.71
CA ASP A 198 -26.46 -6.40 13.19
C ASP A 198 -25.97 -7.81 13.59
N SER A 199 -24.65 -8.03 13.53
CA SER A 199 -24.06 -9.31 13.90
C SER A 199 -23.87 -9.44 15.41
N LYS A 200 -24.18 -10.62 15.94
CA LYS A 200 -23.84 -11.00 17.32
C LYS A 200 -22.47 -11.67 17.42
N ILE A 201 -21.86 -12.01 16.28
CA ILE A 201 -20.59 -12.72 16.18
C ILE A 201 -19.54 -11.76 15.63
N THR A 202 -18.39 -11.74 16.31
CA THR A 202 -17.18 -11.04 15.86
C THR A 202 -16.33 -12.00 15.05
N GLN A 203 -15.91 -11.55 13.87
CA GLN A 203 -14.85 -12.20 13.10
C GLN A 203 -13.51 -11.78 13.70
N VAL A 204 -12.61 -12.74 13.87
CA VAL A 204 -11.29 -12.51 14.45
C VAL A 204 -10.24 -13.10 13.53
N GLU A 205 -9.26 -12.28 13.18
CA GLU A 205 -8.03 -12.68 12.51
C GLU A 205 -6.84 -12.36 13.42
N ILE A 206 -5.95 -13.32 13.58
CA ILE A 206 -4.66 -13.14 14.22
C ILE A 206 -3.59 -13.43 13.17
N SER A 207 -2.70 -12.48 12.93
CA SER A 207 -1.66 -12.62 11.92
C SER A 207 -0.26 -12.27 12.43
N LEU A 208 0.74 -12.96 11.89
CA LEU A 208 2.17 -12.71 12.10
C LEU A 208 2.81 -12.55 10.71
N PRO A 209 3.26 -11.35 10.31
CA PRO A 209 4.04 -11.19 9.09
C PRO A 209 5.37 -11.95 9.21
N LEU A 210 5.72 -12.69 8.15
CA LEU A 210 7.02 -13.31 8.04
C LEU A 210 8.06 -12.29 7.55
N PRO A 211 9.36 -12.51 7.83
CA PRO A 211 10.43 -11.64 7.31
C PRO A 211 10.32 -11.47 5.80
N LYS A 212 10.44 -10.24 5.30
CA LYS A 212 10.38 -9.98 3.86
C LYS A 212 11.42 -10.83 3.12
N PRO A 213 11.05 -11.45 1.99
CA PRO A 213 12.01 -12.23 1.23
C PRO A 213 13.12 -11.31 0.71
N ASN A 214 14.35 -11.82 0.70
CA ASN A 214 15.48 -11.09 0.13
C ASN A 214 15.49 -11.26 -1.40
N ILE A 215 15.09 -10.21 -2.11
CA ILE A 215 14.89 -10.23 -3.57
C ILE A 215 16.15 -9.76 -4.33
N GLU A 216 17.15 -9.19 -3.63
CA GLU A 216 18.38 -8.66 -4.26
C GLU A 216 19.48 -9.70 -4.50
N ARG A 217 19.34 -10.91 -3.94
CA ARG A 217 20.40 -11.94 -3.95
C ARG A 217 20.20 -13.09 -4.94
N GLU A 218 19.28 -12.96 -5.89
CA GLU A 218 19.09 -13.95 -6.98
C GLU A 218 19.63 -13.43 -8.32
#